data_AF-A0A662S5E0-F1
#
_entry.id   AF-A0A662S5E0-F1
#
_cell.length_a   1.000
_cell.length_b   1.000
_cell.length_c   1.000
_cell.angle_alpha   90.00
_cell.angle_beta   90.00
_cell.angle_gamma   90.00
#
_symmetry.space_group_name_H-M   'P 1'
#
loop_
_entity.id
_entity.type
_entity.pdbx_description
1 polymer ?
#
loop_
_entity_poly.entity_id
_entity_poly.type
_entity_poly.pdbx_seq_one_letter_code
_entity_poly.pdbx_strand_id
1 'polypeptide(L)'
;MPRQLSTNLEDLEISKLKEIVETKGRILPPKGEWELFRFEIGSYIGIVYSSGRVVYHEPLSEIIELALCEKEGIDIGSDEAGKGESTGPIVVAAVALDQEARRYLRARGLLESKSLPLSRLEETSLMIMRKAKAWNVKVIHPEMLKRLWRRGNLNELLASWHREVIQRTVEVVRPKRIIVDSFDDKRLREELKELESIAELIIKPKADLTYTSVAAASVLARYHRERESIGGTKWN
;
A
#
# COMPACT_ATOMS: atom_id res chain seq x y z
N MET A 1 -4.38 -22.18 13.34
CA MET A 1 -5.62 -21.49 12.93
C MET A 1 -5.32 -20.67 11.69
N PRO A 2 -6.22 -20.63 10.69
CA PRO A 2 -6.03 -19.80 9.50
C PRO A 2 -5.88 -18.33 9.90
N ARG A 3 -5.00 -17.60 9.20
CA ARG A 3 -4.76 -16.18 9.44
C ARG A 3 -6.04 -15.38 9.18
N GLN A 4 -6.30 -14.38 10.02
CA GLN A 4 -7.36 -13.40 9.78
C GLN A 4 -6.80 -12.21 9.00
N LEU A 5 -7.54 -11.78 7.99
CA LEU A 5 -7.28 -10.64 7.14
C LEU A 5 -8.48 -9.69 7.16
N SER A 6 -8.26 -8.47 6.66
CA SER A 6 -9.34 -7.54 6.39
C SER A 6 -9.03 -6.62 5.22
N THR A 7 -10.07 -6.14 4.58
CA THR A 7 -10.01 -5.04 3.60
C THR A 7 -11.30 -4.23 3.70
N ASN A 8 -11.37 -3.10 3.01
CA ASN A 8 -12.61 -2.36 2.84
C ASN A 8 -13.21 -2.69 1.48
N LEU A 9 -14.53 -2.77 1.40
CA LEU A 9 -15.31 -2.98 0.18
C LEU A 9 -16.23 -1.78 -0.03
N GLU A 10 -16.39 -1.38 -1.30
CA GLU A 10 -17.42 -0.46 -1.73
C GLU A 10 -18.77 -1.18 -1.90
N ASP A 11 -19.89 -0.45 -1.93
CA ASP A 11 -21.24 -1.03 -1.97
C ASP A 11 -21.45 -2.02 -3.13
N LEU A 12 -20.86 -1.74 -4.29
CA LEU A 12 -20.90 -2.65 -5.44
C LEU A 12 -20.10 -3.94 -5.18
N GLU A 13 -18.94 -3.84 -4.53
CA GLU A 13 -18.10 -4.98 -4.17
C GLU A 13 -18.76 -5.83 -3.09
N ILE A 14 -19.46 -5.21 -2.13
CA ILE A 14 -20.30 -5.88 -1.12
C ILE A 14 -21.41 -6.69 -1.81
N SER A 15 -22.09 -6.08 -2.77
CA SER A 15 -23.17 -6.73 -3.53
C SER A 15 -22.64 -7.93 -4.32
N LYS A 16 -21.52 -7.77 -5.03
CA LYS A 16 -20.83 -8.87 -5.74
C LYS A 16 -20.40 -9.98 -4.80
N LEU A 17 -19.83 -9.64 -3.64
CA LEU A 17 -19.43 -10.63 -2.64
C LEU A 17 -20.64 -11.45 -2.18
N LYS A 18 -21.77 -10.79 -1.93
CA LYS A 18 -23.01 -11.47 -1.53
C LYS A 18 -23.48 -12.47 -2.59
N GLU A 19 -23.53 -12.08 -3.87
CA GLU A 19 -23.90 -12.98 -4.98
C GLU A 19 -22.95 -14.19 -5.11
N ILE A 20 -21.64 -13.97 -4.98
CA ILE A 20 -20.64 -15.04 -5.02
C ILE A 20 -20.86 -16.02 -3.86
N VAL A 21 -21.10 -15.50 -2.65
CA VAL A 21 -21.35 -16.32 -1.46
C VAL A 21 -22.65 -17.11 -1.58
N GLU A 22 -23.72 -16.52 -2.10
CA GLU A 22 -25.01 -17.22 -2.31
C GLU A 22 -24.85 -18.43 -3.26
N THR A 23 -23.87 -18.37 -4.18
CA THR A 23 -23.55 -19.48 -5.09
C THR A 23 -22.58 -20.50 -4.49
N LYS A 24 -21.59 -20.06 -3.70
CA LYS A 24 -20.46 -20.89 -3.27
C LYS A 24 -20.47 -21.28 -1.78
N GLY A 25 -21.43 -20.78 -1.01
CA GLY A 25 -21.47 -20.94 0.44
C GLY A 25 -22.82 -20.57 1.02
N ARG A 26 -22.81 -19.91 2.17
CA ARG A 26 -24.01 -19.53 2.92
C ARG A 26 -23.89 -18.14 3.49
N ILE A 27 -24.96 -17.36 3.35
CA ILE A 27 -25.15 -16.11 4.09
C ILE A 27 -25.70 -16.47 5.48
N LEU A 28 -25.13 -15.85 6.49
CA LEU A 28 -25.46 -16.02 7.89
C LEU A 28 -25.97 -14.68 8.46
N PRO A 29 -26.91 -14.70 9.41
CA PRO A 29 -27.42 -13.47 10.01
C PRO A 29 -26.31 -12.73 10.78
N PRO A 30 -26.36 -11.40 10.83
CA PRO A 30 -25.46 -10.62 11.67
C PRO A 30 -25.67 -10.97 13.15
N LYS A 31 -24.60 -10.88 13.95
CA LYS A 31 -24.65 -11.04 15.41
C LYS A 31 -24.42 -9.75 16.18
N GLY A 32 -24.09 -8.67 15.49
CA GLY A 32 -23.83 -7.36 16.08
C GLY A 32 -24.51 -6.24 15.30
N GLU A 33 -24.76 -5.12 15.98
CA GLU A 33 -25.46 -3.95 15.44
C GLU A 33 -24.80 -3.36 14.19
N TRP A 34 -23.48 -3.52 14.06
CA TRP A 34 -22.68 -2.95 12.98
C TRP A 34 -22.36 -3.96 11.86
N GLU A 35 -22.87 -5.18 11.94
CA GLU A 35 -22.67 -6.21 10.91
C GLU A 35 -23.79 -6.14 9.87
N LEU A 36 -23.43 -6.07 8.59
CA LEU A 36 -24.40 -6.20 7.50
C LEU A 36 -24.81 -7.66 7.32
N PHE A 37 -23.82 -8.54 7.19
CA PHE A 37 -24.03 -9.98 7.14
C PHE A 37 -22.74 -10.72 7.48
N ARG A 38 -22.90 -12.00 7.83
CA ARG A 38 -21.81 -12.96 7.91
C ARG A 38 -21.91 -13.92 6.74
N PHE A 39 -20.80 -14.55 6.39
CA PHE A 39 -20.81 -15.60 5.40
C PHE A 39 -19.88 -16.75 5.77
N GLU A 40 -20.19 -17.92 5.25
CA GLU A 40 -19.41 -19.13 5.41
C GLU A 40 -19.20 -19.80 4.05
N ILE A 41 -17.95 -20.15 3.75
CA ILE A 41 -17.59 -21.00 2.61
C ILE A 41 -16.67 -22.09 3.16
N GLY A 42 -17.10 -23.36 3.04
CA GLY A 42 -16.44 -24.47 3.69
C GLY A 42 -16.47 -24.31 5.21
N SER A 43 -15.30 -24.35 5.87
CA SER A 43 -15.16 -24.14 7.32
C SER A 43 -14.74 -22.71 7.69
N TYR A 44 -14.71 -21.78 6.74
CA TYR A 44 -14.18 -20.44 6.95
C TYR A 44 -15.29 -19.40 6.94
N ILE A 45 -15.23 -18.52 7.94
CA ILE A 45 -16.19 -17.42 8.13
C ILE A 45 -15.59 -16.09 7.68
N GLY A 46 -16.43 -15.23 7.10
CA GLY A 46 -16.19 -13.81 6.93
C GLY A 46 -17.33 -12.96 7.51
N ILE A 47 -17.01 -11.72 7.88
CA ILE A 47 -17.93 -10.76 8.49
C ILE A 47 -17.83 -9.46 7.71
N VAL A 48 -18.97 -8.95 7.22
CA VAL A 48 -19.07 -7.68 6.52
C VAL A 48 -19.75 -6.67 7.43
N TYR A 49 -19.11 -5.52 7.64
CA TYR A 49 -19.60 -4.44 8.50
C TYR A 49 -20.25 -3.33 7.68
N SER A 50 -21.11 -2.53 8.33
CA SER A 50 -21.79 -1.39 7.71
C SER A 50 -20.85 -0.28 7.26
N SER A 51 -19.61 -0.26 7.75
CA SER A 51 -18.54 0.63 7.29
C SER A 51 -17.90 0.18 5.96
N GLY A 52 -18.30 -0.96 5.40
CA GLY A 52 -17.67 -1.60 4.26
C GLY A 52 -16.45 -2.46 4.61
N ARG A 53 -15.97 -2.43 5.86
CA ARG A 53 -14.91 -3.34 6.31
C ARG A 53 -15.38 -4.78 6.21
N VAL A 54 -14.55 -5.64 5.62
CA VAL A 54 -14.73 -7.09 5.65
C VAL A 54 -13.56 -7.73 6.39
N VAL A 55 -13.88 -8.64 7.30
CA VAL A 55 -12.91 -9.43 8.07
C VAL A 55 -13.12 -10.89 7.72
N TYR A 56 -12.05 -11.60 7.34
CA TYR A 56 -12.16 -12.95 6.78
C TYR A 56 -10.90 -13.76 7.06
N HIS A 57 -11.02 -15.08 7.00
CA HIS A 57 -9.86 -15.97 7.03
C HIS A 57 -9.16 -15.97 5.67
N GLU A 58 -7.83 -16.03 5.65
CA GLU A 58 -6.98 -16.01 4.45
C GLU A 58 -7.40 -16.99 3.33
N PRO A 59 -7.90 -18.21 3.61
CA PRO A 59 -8.44 -19.08 2.54
C PRO A 59 -9.62 -18.50 1.76
N LEU A 60 -10.28 -17.46 2.28
CA LEU A 60 -11.34 -16.72 1.58
C LEU A 60 -10.80 -15.59 0.69
N SER A 61 -9.49 -15.34 0.67
CA SER A 61 -8.89 -14.26 -0.13
C SER A 61 -9.25 -14.33 -1.61
N GLU A 62 -9.36 -15.52 -2.21
CA GLU A 62 -9.76 -15.66 -3.62
C GLU A 62 -11.20 -15.19 -3.86
N ILE A 63 -12.10 -15.46 -2.92
CA ILE A 63 -13.50 -15.02 -2.99
C ILE A 63 -13.60 -13.50 -2.82
N ILE A 64 -12.82 -12.94 -1.89
CA ILE A 64 -12.71 -11.48 -1.74
C ILE A 64 -12.14 -10.87 -3.03
N GLU A 65 -11.08 -11.45 -3.59
CA GLU A 65 -10.46 -11.00 -4.82
C GLU A 65 -11.47 -10.95 -5.99
N LEU A 66 -12.33 -11.95 -6.14
CA LEU A 66 -13.36 -11.97 -7.18
C LEU A 66 -14.41 -10.85 -7.03
N ALA A 67 -14.68 -10.40 -5.80
CA ALA A 67 -15.63 -9.32 -5.53
C ALA A 67 -15.05 -7.92 -5.77
N LEU A 68 -13.73 -7.78 -5.64
CA LEU A 68 -13.04 -6.49 -5.73
C LEU A 68 -13.04 -5.91 -7.13
N CYS A 69 -13.27 -4.60 -7.20
CA CYS A 69 -13.25 -3.78 -8.40
C CYS A 69 -12.04 -2.86 -8.37
N GLU A 70 -11.22 -2.90 -9.42
CA GLU A 70 -10.04 -2.05 -9.56
C GLU A 70 -10.12 -1.35 -10.91
N LYS A 71 -9.77 -0.06 -10.95
CA LYS A 71 -9.71 0.70 -12.20
C LYS A 71 -8.67 0.08 -13.13
N GLU A 72 -8.91 0.08 -14.44
CA GLU A 72 -7.95 -0.46 -15.39
C GLU A 72 -6.70 0.41 -15.54
N GLY A 73 -5.56 -0.23 -15.73
CA GLY A 73 -4.27 0.42 -15.99
C GLY A 73 -3.27 0.27 -14.85
N ILE A 74 -2.09 0.85 -15.05
CA ILE A 74 -1.00 0.80 -14.08
C ILE A 74 -1.04 2.03 -13.18
N ASP A 75 -0.95 1.81 -11.88
CA ASP A 75 -0.76 2.86 -10.88
C ASP A 75 0.65 2.76 -10.33
N ILE A 76 1.36 3.88 -10.29
CA ILE A 76 2.57 4.03 -9.47
C ILE A 76 2.15 4.65 -8.14
N GLY A 77 2.50 4.02 -7.03
CA GLY A 77 2.37 4.57 -5.70
C GLY A 77 3.74 4.91 -5.11
N SER A 78 3.86 5.98 -4.35
CA SER A 78 5.11 6.39 -3.70
C SER A 78 4.88 6.80 -2.24
N ASP A 79 5.75 6.34 -1.35
CA ASP A 79 5.71 6.61 0.10
C ASP A 79 7.12 6.56 0.71
N GLU A 80 7.28 7.07 1.93
CA GLU A 80 8.53 7.06 2.69
C GLU A 80 8.42 6.43 4.10
N ALA A 81 9.56 5.93 4.60
CA ALA A 81 9.73 5.49 5.98
C ALA A 81 10.96 6.16 6.61
N GLY A 82 10.97 6.32 7.93
CA GLY A 82 12.10 6.90 8.68
C GLY A 82 12.06 8.42 8.84
N LYS A 83 11.10 9.12 8.22
CA LYS A 83 10.91 10.57 8.45
C LYS A 83 10.48 10.81 9.90
N GLY A 84 11.25 11.64 10.62
CA GLY A 84 10.96 12.00 12.02
C GLY A 84 11.40 10.97 13.05
N GLU A 85 12.02 9.87 12.61
CA GLU A 85 12.63 8.91 13.52
C GLU A 85 14.01 9.40 13.97
N SER A 86 14.35 9.10 15.23
CA SER A 86 15.64 9.50 15.81
C SER A 86 16.81 8.62 15.36
N THR A 87 16.53 7.43 14.80
CA THR A 87 17.53 6.46 14.37
C THR A 87 17.24 5.84 13.00
N GLY A 88 18.28 5.35 12.32
CA GLY A 88 18.15 4.68 11.02
C GLY A 88 18.12 5.61 9.80
N PRO A 89 18.06 5.05 8.59
CA PRO A 89 17.97 5.80 7.34
C PRO A 89 16.53 6.30 7.07
N ILE A 90 16.42 7.28 6.17
CA ILE A 90 15.15 7.56 5.47
C ILE A 90 15.11 6.68 4.23
N VAL A 91 13.98 6.04 3.95
CA VAL A 91 13.80 5.22 2.77
C VAL A 91 12.58 5.71 1.99
N VAL A 92 12.75 5.94 0.69
CA VAL A 92 11.65 6.31 -0.22
C VAL A 92 11.48 5.19 -1.23
N ALA A 93 10.24 4.79 -1.50
CA ALA A 93 9.95 3.72 -2.45
C ALA A 93 8.83 4.13 -3.42
N ALA A 94 8.92 3.61 -4.64
CA ALA A 94 7.84 3.66 -5.63
C ALA A 94 7.52 2.26 -6.14
N VAL A 95 6.23 1.94 -6.32
CA VAL A 95 5.76 0.62 -6.77
C VAL A 95 4.70 0.79 -7.86
N ALA A 96 4.91 0.13 -9.00
CA ALA A 96 3.96 0.04 -10.10
C ALA A 96 3.14 -1.25 -10.02
N LEU A 97 1.83 -1.13 -9.90
CA LEU A 97 0.88 -2.25 -9.89
C LEU A 97 -0.11 -2.10 -11.05
N ASP A 98 -0.46 -3.20 -11.71
CA ASP A 98 -1.64 -3.25 -12.57
C ASP A 98 -2.91 -3.56 -11.77
N GLN A 99 -4.06 -3.61 -12.45
CA GLN A 99 -5.35 -3.86 -11.80
C GLN A 99 -5.42 -5.21 -11.08
N GLU A 100 -4.80 -6.25 -11.66
CA GLU A 100 -4.82 -7.60 -11.10
C GLU A 100 -3.96 -7.68 -9.84
N ALA A 101 -2.76 -7.09 -9.88
CA ALA A 101 -1.88 -6.99 -8.73
C ALA A 101 -2.52 -6.19 -7.60
N ARG A 102 -3.17 -5.05 -7.91
CA ARG A 102 -3.91 -4.27 -6.89
C ARG A 102 -5.01 -5.10 -6.24
N ARG A 103 -5.83 -5.80 -7.04
CA ARG A 103 -6.90 -6.66 -6.55
C ARG A 103 -6.38 -7.78 -5.66
N TYR A 104 -5.36 -8.49 -6.14
CA TYR A 104 -4.69 -9.59 -5.45
C TYR A 104 -4.13 -9.16 -4.09
N LEU A 105 -3.42 -8.03 -4.05
CA LEU A 105 -2.78 -7.54 -2.83
C LEU A 105 -3.80 -6.99 -1.83
N ARG A 106 -4.85 -6.29 -2.30
CA ARG A 106 -5.95 -5.79 -1.48
C ARG A 106 -6.74 -6.93 -0.83
N ALA A 107 -7.00 -8.02 -1.56
CA ALA A 107 -7.62 -9.25 -1.04
C ALA A 107 -6.73 -10.05 -0.07
N ARG A 108 -5.46 -9.66 0.07
CA ARG A 108 -4.51 -10.24 1.04
C ARG A 108 -4.18 -9.28 2.18
N GLY A 109 -5.01 -8.25 2.35
CA GLY A 109 -4.97 -7.34 3.48
C GLY A 109 -3.85 -6.29 3.44
N LEU A 110 -3.29 -5.98 2.26
CA LEU A 110 -2.17 -5.04 2.14
C LEU A 110 -2.47 -3.64 2.71
N LEU A 111 -3.71 -3.15 2.60
CA LEU A 111 -4.06 -1.81 3.09
C LEU A 111 -3.96 -1.66 4.62
N GLU A 112 -3.97 -2.78 5.37
CA GLU A 112 -3.86 -2.79 6.84
C GLU A 112 -2.42 -3.08 7.31
N SER A 113 -1.42 -2.88 6.44
CA SER A 113 -0.04 -3.34 6.66
C SER A 113 0.84 -2.44 7.54
N LYS A 114 0.35 -1.27 7.97
CA LYS A 114 1.14 -0.30 8.76
C LYS A 114 1.74 -0.87 10.04
N SER A 115 1.06 -1.84 10.67
CA SER A 115 1.46 -2.44 11.95
C SER A 115 1.90 -3.90 11.82
N LEU A 116 2.31 -4.34 10.63
CA LEU A 116 2.81 -5.72 10.47
C LEU A 116 4.01 -5.99 11.41
N PRO A 117 4.12 -7.17 12.05
CA PRO A 117 5.35 -7.60 12.67
C PRO A 117 6.45 -7.85 11.61
N LEU A 118 7.73 -7.83 12.01
CA LEU A 118 8.88 -8.00 11.09
C LEU A 118 8.77 -9.27 10.23
N SER A 119 8.36 -10.40 10.80
CA SER A 119 8.18 -11.66 10.06
C SER A 119 7.16 -11.54 8.92
N ARG A 120 6.08 -10.78 9.14
CA ARG A 120 5.06 -10.53 8.11
C ARG A 120 5.48 -9.43 7.14
N LEU A 121 6.34 -8.52 7.57
CA LEU A 121 6.85 -7.45 6.71
C LEU A 121 7.65 -8.05 5.55
N GLU A 122 8.55 -8.99 5.85
CA GLU A 122 9.34 -9.69 4.84
C GLU A 122 8.45 -10.47 3.86
N GLU A 123 7.55 -11.31 4.37
CA GLU A 123 6.59 -12.07 3.55
C GLU A 123 5.80 -11.15 2.61
N THR A 124 5.26 -10.06 3.16
CA THR A 124 4.44 -9.10 2.41
C THR A 124 5.28 -8.35 1.37
N SER A 125 6.51 -7.96 1.70
CA SER A 125 7.43 -7.29 0.77
C SER A 125 7.77 -8.19 -0.43
N LEU A 126 8.05 -9.48 -0.20
CA LEU A 126 8.31 -10.47 -1.24
C LEU A 126 7.07 -10.68 -2.13
N MET A 127 5.89 -10.71 -1.52
CA MET A 127 4.64 -10.79 -2.27
C MET A 127 4.43 -9.57 -3.18
N ILE A 128 4.69 -8.35 -2.69
CA ILE A 128 4.63 -7.12 -3.47
C ILE A 128 5.62 -7.17 -4.63
N MET A 129 6.89 -7.46 -4.35
CA MET A 129 7.94 -7.49 -5.37
C MET A 129 7.65 -8.49 -6.51
N ARG A 130 7.03 -9.64 -6.18
CA ARG A 130 6.61 -10.64 -7.19
C ARG A 130 5.43 -10.19 -8.05
N LYS A 131 4.55 -9.33 -7.53
CA LYS A 131 3.34 -8.87 -8.23
C LYS A 131 3.53 -7.53 -8.93
N ALA A 132 4.49 -6.72 -8.49
CA ALA A 132 4.78 -5.43 -9.07
C ALA A 132 5.32 -5.55 -10.50
N LYS A 133 4.92 -4.62 -11.36
CA LYS A 133 5.48 -4.49 -12.72
C LYS A 133 6.85 -3.83 -12.70
N ALA A 134 7.05 -2.92 -11.75
CA ALA A 134 8.30 -2.26 -11.45
C ALA A 134 8.26 -1.75 -10.01
N TRP A 135 9.42 -1.63 -9.39
CA TRP A 135 9.57 -0.97 -8.09
C TRP A 135 10.98 -0.38 -7.98
N ASN A 136 11.09 0.73 -7.26
CA ASN A 136 12.36 1.41 -7.02
C ASN A 136 12.42 1.85 -5.56
N VAL A 137 13.59 1.71 -4.94
CA VAL A 137 13.83 2.08 -3.55
C VAL A 137 15.10 2.92 -3.48
N LYS A 138 15.03 4.02 -2.72
CA LYS A 138 16.17 4.86 -2.39
C LYS A 138 16.35 4.86 -0.87
N VAL A 139 17.52 4.42 -0.42
CA VAL A 139 17.94 4.48 0.98
C VAL A 139 18.83 5.70 1.18
N ILE A 140 18.50 6.53 2.16
CA ILE A 140 19.25 7.72 2.54
C ILE A 140 19.80 7.50 3.94
N HIS A 141 21.08 7.13 4.01
CA HIS A 141 21.77 6.94 5.28
C HIS A 141 21.98 8.25 6.03
N PRO A 142 22.11 8.21 7.37
CA PRO A 142 22.34 9.40 8.19
C PRO A 142 23.50 10.27 7.72
N GLU A 143 24.61 9.69 7.26
CA GLU A 143 25.78 10.42 6.76
C GLU A 143 25.46 11.21 5.49
N MET A 144 24.70 10.60 4.58
CA MET A 144 24.23 11.27 3.36
C MET A 144 23.25 12.38 3.70
N LEU A 145 22.31 12.13 4.62
CA LEU A 145 21.35 13.14 5.07
C LEU A 145 22.09 14.33 5.70
N LYS A 146 23.05 14.10 6.60
CA LYS A 146 23.86 15.17 7.24
C LYS A 146 24.58 16.06 6.22
N ARG A 147 25.02 15.50 5.08
CA ARG A 147 25.70 16.26 4.01
C ARG A 147 24.75 17.13 3.19
N LEU A 148 23.53 16.66 2.96
CA LEU A 148 22.53 17.33 2.10
C LEU A 148 21.61 18.27 2.89
N TRP A 149 21.39 17.95 4.16
CA TRP A 149 20.45 18.64 5.01
C TRP A 149 20.95 20.05 5.36
N ARG A 150 20.02 20.99 5.27
CA ARG A 150 20.16 22.36 5.76
C ARG A 150 18.89 22.71 6.50
N ARG A 151 18.96 23.65 7.44
CA ARG A 151 17.80 24.02 8.26
C ARG A 151 16.59 24.37 7.37
N GLY A 152 15.55 23.54 7.43
CA GLY A 152 14.29 23.74 6.72
C GLY A 152 14.13 23.02 5.38
N ASN A 153 15.14 22.30 4.87
CA ASN A 153 15.06 21.71 3.51
C ASN A 153 14.63 20.24 3.44
N LEU A 154 14.26 19.59 4.55
CA LEU A 154 13.97 18.16 4.55
C LEU A 154 12.82 17.79 3.59
N ASN A 155 11.74 18.58 3.56
CA ASN A 155 10.63 18.34 2.64
C ASN A 155 11.02 18.56 1.16
N GLU A 156 11.99 19.43 0.88
CA GLU A 156 12.58 19.63 -0.47
C GLU A 156 13.32 18.36 -0.91
N LEU A 157 14.18 17.84 -0.02
CA LEU A 157 14.93 16.61 -0.27
C LEU A 157 14.00 15.41 -0.46
N LEU A 158 12.99 15.26 0.39
CA LEU A 158 12.00 14.19 0.29
C LEU A 158 11.26 14.26 -1.05
N ALA A 159 10.77 15.44 -1.46
CA ALA A 159 10.07 15.59 -2.73
C ALA A 159 10.97 15.19 -3.91
N SER A 160 12.24 15.60 -3.89
CA SER A 160 13.23 15.23 -4.90
C SER A 160 13.49 13.71 -4.94
N TRP A 161 13.59 13.05 -3.78
CA TRP A 161 13.78 11.60 -3.73
C TRP A 161 12.56 10.81 -4.19
N HIS A 162 11.35 11.28 -3.88
CA HIS A 162 10.10 10.75 -4.44
C HIS A 162 10.10 10.86 -5.96
N ARG A 163 10.43 12.04 -6.50
CA ARG A 163 10.57 12.24 -7.94
C ARG A 163 11.55 11.25 -8.57
N GLU A 164 12.74 11.07 -7.97
CA GLU A 164 13.77 10.16 -8.48
C GLU A 164 13.26 8.71 -8.59
N VAL A 165 12.64 8.17 -7.53
CA VAL A 165 12.14 6.78 -7.56
C VAL A 165 10.94 6.62 -8.49
N ILE A 166 10.08 7.64 -8.60
CA ILE A 166 8.95 7.63 -9.53
C ILE A 166 9.45 7.67 -10.97
N GLN A 167 10.39 8.56 -11.32
CA GLN A 167 10.94 8.68 -12.67
C GLN A 167 11.56 7.35 -13.15
N ARG A 168 12.38 6.71 -12.32
CA ARG A 168 12.93 5.37 -12.64
C ARG A 168 11.85 4.32 -12.84
N THR A 169 10.72 4.45 -12.17
CA THR A 169 9.61 3.51 -12.32
C THR A 169 8.87 3.76 -13.64
N VAL A 170 8.68 5.03 -14.01
CA VAL A 170 8.06 5.46 -15.28
C VAL A 170 8.91 5.07 -16.51
N GLU A 171 10.23 4.94 -16.36
CA GLU A 171 11.10 4.43 -17.44
C GLU A 171 10.80 2.97 -17.81
N VAL A 172 10.25 2.18 -16.89
CA VAL A 172 9.98 0.75 -17.07
C VAL A 172 8.52 0.48 -17.47
N VAL A 173 7.58 1.33 -17.03
CA VAL A 173 6.14 1.14 -17.26
C VAL A 173 5.46 2.43 -17.68
N ARG A 174 4.34 2.31 -18.38
CA ARG A 174 3.46 3.45 -18.70
C ARG A 174 2.29 3.53 -17.71
N PRO A 175 2.36 4.34 -16.64
CA PRO A 175 1.25 4.48 -15.70
C PRO A 175 0.08 5.24 -16.30
N LYS A 176 -1.13 4.97 -15.79
CA LYS A 176 -2.28 5.87 -15.91
C LYS A 176 -2.31 6.90 -14.78
N ARG A 177 -1.87 6.50 -13.58
CA ARG A 177 -1.87 7.34 -12.39
C ARG A 177 -0.56 7.23 -11.63
N ILE A 178 -0.11 8.35 -11.08
CA ILE A 178 0.99 8.45 -10.12
C ILE A 178 0.40 9.00 -8.83
N ILE A 179 0.52 8.25 -7.74
CA ILE A 179 -0.12 8.54 -6.47
C ILE A 179 0.95 8.64 -5.40
N VAL A 180 0.97 9.73 -4.63
CA VAL A 180 2.01 9.99 -3.63
C VAL A 180 1.38 10.34 -2.29
N ASP A 181 1.88 9.74 -1.20
CA ASP A 181 1.48 10.13 0.14
C ASP A 181 1.97 11.55 0.46
N SER A 182 1.03 12.42 0.82
CA SER A 182 1.33 13.84 0.98
C SER A 182 1.87 14.16 2.37
N PHE A 183 3.16 14.48 2.44
CA PHE A 183 3.75 15.14 3.61
C PHE A 183 3.83 16.67 3.50
N ASP A 184 3.77 17.20 2.28
CA ASP A 184 3.79 18.63 1.93
C ASP A 184 3.22 18.79 0.50
N ASP A 185 1.91 19.04 0.41
CA ASP A 185 1.17 18.99 -0.86
C ASP A 185 1.72 19.97 -1.91
N LYS A 186 1.98 21.22 -1.49
CA LYS A 186 2.48 22.27 -2.38
C LYS A 186 3.82 21.88 -2.98
N ARG A 187 4.75 21.42 -2.14
CA ARG A 187 6.12 21.10 -2.55
C ARG A 187 6.17 19.85 -3.43
N LEU A 188 5.39 18.83 -3.08
CA LEU A 188 5.26 17.64 -3.93
C LEU A 188 4.67 17.99 -5.30
N ARG A 189 3.64 18.85 -5.36
CA ARG A 189 3.09 19.30 -6.65
C ARG A 189 4.11 20.05 -7.49
N GLU A 190 4.85 20.97 -6.89
CA GLU A 190 5.89 21.73 -7.58
C GLU A 190 6.99 20.80 -8.14
N GLU A 191 7.46 19.85 -7.34
CA GLU A 191 8.55 18.94 -7.73
C GLU A 191 8.12 17.89 -8.77
N LEU A 192 6.87 17.42 -8.70
CA LEU A 192 6.35 16.34 -9.53
C LEU A 192 5.56 16.85 -10.76
N LYS A 193 5.44 18.16 -10.94
CA LYS A 193 4.62 18.79 -12.00
C LYS A 193 4.88 18.22 -13.40
N GLU A 194 6.15 17.99 -13.74
CA GLU A 194 6.52 17.46 -15.07
C GLU A 194 5.93 16.05 -15.34
N LEU A 195 5.63 15.29 -14.29
CA LEU A 195 5.03 13.96 -14.39
C LEU A 195 3.54 14.00 -14.74
N GLU A 196 2.86 15.14 -14.60
CA GLU A 196 1.46 15.32 -15.03
C GLU A 196 1.30 15.15 -16.55
N SER A 197 2.37 15.36 -17.31
CA SER A 197 2.39 15.09 -18.76
C SER A 197 2.39 13.60 -19.11
N ILE A 198 2.70 12.74 -18.14
CA ILE A 198 2.88 11.29 -18.31
C ILE A 198 1.63 10.54 -17.81
N ALA A 199 1.09 10.95 -16.67
CA ALA A 199 -0.02 10.29 -16.00
C ALA A 199 -0.79 11.26 -15.09
N GLU A 200 -2.00 10.88 -14.68
CA GLU A 200 -2.76 11.63 -13.67
C GLU A 200 -1.99 11.64 -12.34
N LEU A 201 -1.62 12.83 -11.85
CA LEU A 201 -0.91 13.00 -10.59
C LEU A 201 -1.91 13.21 -9.43
N ILE A 202 -1.84 12.32 -8.44
CA ILE A 202 -2.68 12.36 -7.24
C ILE A 202 -1.78 12.48 -6.01
N ILE A 203 -1.79 13.65 -5.39
CA ILE A 203 -1.12 13.88 -4.11
C ILE A 203 -2.20 14.00 -3.04
N LYS A 204 -2.17 13.11 -2.04
CA LYS A 204 -3.19 13.03 -1.00
C LYS A 204 -2.58 12.56 0.32
N PRO A 205 -2.96 13.15 1.46
CA PRO A 205 -2.53 12.65 2.76
C PRO A 205 -3.17 11.29 3.07
N LYS A 206 -2.38 10.39 3.68
CA LYS A 206 -2.78 9.01 4.02
C LYS A 206 -3.25 8.23 2.80
N ALA A 207 -2.59 8.44 1.66
CA ALA A 207 -2.91 7.78 0.40
C ALA A 207 -2.74 6.26 0.50
N ASP A 208 -1.81 5.79 1.32
CA ASP A 208 -1.58 4.38 1.61
C ASP A 208 -2.78 3.65 2.25
N LEU A 209 -3.69 4.36 2.92
CA LEU A 209 -4.93 3.78 3.45
C LEU A 209 -5.98 3.49 2.35
N THR A 210 -5.83 4.09 1.17
CA THR A 210 -6.82 4.01 0.09
C THR A 210 -6.26 3.36 -1.17
N TYR A 211 -5.00 3.62 -1.50
CA TYR A 211 -4.38 3.20 -2.75
C TYR A 211 -3.39 2.07 -2.52
N THR A 212 -3.70 0.89 -3.06
CA THR A 212 -2.89 -0.33 -2.91
C THR A 212 -1.44 -0.16 -3.37
N SER A 213 -1.19 0.66 -4.41
CA SER A 213 0.17 0.95 -4.88
C SER A 213 0.98 1.77 -3.87
N VAL A 214 0.35 2.71 -3.16
CA VAL A 214 1.02 3.51 -2.11
C VAL A 214 1.22 2.66 -0.86
N ALA A 215 0.25 1.84 -0.48
CA ALA A 215 0.42 0.85 0.59
C ALA A 215 1.59 -0.11 0.31
N ALA A 216 1.74 -0.54 -0.95
CA ALA A 216 2.86 -1.37 -1.37
C ALA A 216 4.19 -0.64 -1.23
N ALA A 217 4.26 0.63 -1.65
CA ALA A 217 5.44 1.47 -1.47
C ALA A 217 5.79 1.66 0.01
N SER A 218 4.80 1.93 0.87
CA SER A 218 4.96 2.05 2.32
C SER A 218 5.61 0.80 2.94
N VAL A 219 5.11 -0.38 2.55
CA VAL A 219 5.65 -1.67 2.99
C VAL A 219 7.08 -1.87 2.51
N LEU A 220 7.41 -1.57 1.26
CA LEU A 220 8.78 -1.69 0.76
C LEU A 220 9.72 -0.71 1.46
N ALA A 221 9.32 0.56 1.62
CA ALA A 221 10.11 1.56 2.33
C ALA A 221 10.42 1.10 3.75
N ARG A 222 9.41 0.60 4.48
CA ARG A 222 9.59 0.06 5.83
C ARG A 222 10.47 -1.18 5.85
N TYR A 223 10.25 -2.14 4.94
CA TYR A 223 11.05 -3.36 4.85
C TYR A 223 12.53 -3.07 4.67
N HIS A 224 12.88 -2.18 3.74
CA HIS A 224 14.27 -1.80 3.50
C HIS A 224 14.84 -1.03 4.69
N ARG A 225 14.07 -0.12 5.31
CA ARG A 225 14.53 0.61 6.51
C ARG A 225 14.87 -0.34 7.66
N GLU A 226 14.02 -1.30 7.97
CA GLU A 226 14.25 -2.27 9.04
C GLU A 226 15.50 -3.11 8.77
N ARG A 227 15.72 -3.54 7.53
CA ARG A 227 16.92 -4.32 7.15
C ARG A 227 18.22 -3.55 7.32
N GLU A 228 18.22 -2.26 6.99
CA GLU A 228 19.38 -1.39 7.20
C GLU A 228 19.60 -1.06 8.69
N SER A 229 18.52 -0.98 9.47
CA SER A 229 18.58 -0.65 10.90
C SER A 229 19.10 -1.80 11.76
N ILE A 230 18.90 -3.05 11.32
CA ILE A 230 19.47 -4.25 11.97
C ILE A 230 21.01 -4.29 11.83
N GLY A 231 21.61 -3.44 10.99
CA GLY A 231 23.05 -3.34 10.77
C GLY A 231 23.75 -2.02 11.16
N GLY A 232 23.08 -1.03 11.76
CA GLY A 232 23.61 0.36 11.81
C GLY A 232 23.46 1.16 13.12
N THR A 233 24.54 1.84 13.48
CA THR A 233 24.89 2.58 14.72
C THR A 233 23.92 3.68 15.18
N LYS A 234 23.83 3.88 16.51
CA LYS A 234 23.12 4.99 17.16
C LYS A 234 23.62 6.36 16.70
N TRP A 235 22.72 7.33 16.66
CA TRP A 235 23.04 8.73 16.44
C TRP A 235 23.78 9.25 17.66
N ASN A 236 25.08 9.51 17.52
CA ASN A 236 25.87 10.30 18.45
C ASN A 236 25.99 11.73 17.93
#